data_AF-A0AAN6NVD8-F1
#
_entry.id   AF-A0AAN6NVD8-F1
#
_cell.length_a   1.000
_cell.length_b   1.000
_cell.length_c   1.000
_cell.angle_alpha   90.00
_cell.angle_beta   90.00
_cell.angle_gamma   90.00
#
_symmetry.space_group_name_H-M   'P 1'
#
loop_
_entity.id
_entity.type
_entity.pdbx_description
1 polymer ?
#
loop_
_entity_poly.entity_id
_entity_poly.type
_entity_poly.pdbx_seq_one_letter_code
_entity_poly.pdbx_strand_id
1 'polypeptide(L)'
;MDNIPITGLDDLTAHMDALIADPSTPLNAKLFDDIELQLTDFNTPPLLTTLLPRLVQILHTTPSDPTTPASLTTKLLRPLSFSQIVSLAPPESLIQALESPFPAANILAMTILHKAAASPSEVAQLADMQKVVKALVRTWLGSSEVGVGEKGGRVMGDLLDVDCEQEPPARPQRGRGRGATGHALDAGMPTWHDMVLRKEKGEGKLWKRVFADEEVYGLLLDLLAGRHEDTDVTSTTAGHDGHDGHDEDAEERRKQKARQLTLAQGRILRILPRLAALDLEKIARSDSLAAPPPTPSYYAIAAPTNGTTNNGHSTPQPNGTSSNRPNQNGDDILIMNGISDSEEPTPLSFPLPAPPKPGQGLLHFAALRMVDRNDMLMHLSLIDFLEAFVGLMRVTPHSEYKVAVVKEILREALLADGDDNNNDKLLRESLESLPDRAVDEEREGLRGWLAEVMPVVVGDMEERREVVMR
;
A
#
# COMPACT_ATOMS: atom_id res chain seq x y z
N MET A 1 -31.27 22.18 32.18
CA MET A 1 -30.36 22.18 31.01
C MET A 1 -31.23 21.70 29.88
N ASP A 2 -31.82 22.67 29.19
CA ASP A 2 -32.98 22.43 28.35
C ASP A 2 -32.55 21.74 27.05
N ASN A 3 -33.18 20.60 26.78
CA ASN A 3 -32.95 19.80 25.57
C ASN A 3 -33.37 20.67 24.38
N ILE A 4 -32.43 21.13 23.56
CA ILE A 4 -32.74 21.95 22.38
C ILE A 4 -33.62 21.07 21.47
N PRO A 5 -34.89 21.45 21.22
CA PRO A 5 -35.79 20.62 20.44
C PRO A 5 -35.27 20.49 19.01
N ILE A 6 -35.29 19.27 18.49
CA ILE A 6 -34.87 18.96 17.12
C ILE A 6 -36.13 18.79 16.28
N THR A 7 -36.25 19.65 15.28
CA THR A 7 -37.42 19.66 14.39
C THR A 7 -37.33 18.50 13.41
N GLY A 8 -38.41 17.73 13.27
CA GLY A 8 -38.50 16.58 12.35
C GLY A 8 -37.96 15.26 12.89
N LEU A 9 -37.61 15.18 14.19
CA LEU A 9 -37.06 13.95 14.78
C LEU A 9 -38.05 12.78 14.74
N ASP A 10 -39.33 13.04 14.98
CA ASP A 10 -40.39 12.02 14.92
C ASP A 10 -40.58 11.51 13.49
N ASP A 11 -40.52 12.40 12.50
CA ASP A 11 -40.62 12.05 11.08
C ASP A 11 -39.43 11.20 10.62
N LEU A 12 -38.20 11.58 11.01
CA LEU A 12 -37.01 10.77 10.75
C LEU A 12 -37.14 9.40 11.42
N THR A 13 -37.54 9.35 12.68
CA THR A 13 -37.65 8.09 13.43
C THR A 13 -38.68 7.15 12.79
N ALA A 14 -39.84 7.67 12.40
CA ALA A 14 -40.86 6.91 11.69
C ALA A 14 -40.36 6.39 10.33
N HIS A 15 -39.60 7.22 9.59
CA HIS A 15 -39.01 6.80 8.33
C HIS A 15 -37.94 5.71 8.52
N MET A 16 -37.10 5.83 9.54
CA MET A 16 -36.12 4.81 9.90
C MET A 16 -36.77 3.49 10.30
N ASP A 17 -37.87 3.53 11.07
CA ASP A 17 -38.64 2.34 11.42
C ASP A 17 -39.24 1.67 10.16
N ALA A 18 -39.68 2.47 9.18
CA ALA A 18 -40.13 1.94 7.88
C ALA A 18 -39.01 1.28 7.07
N LEU A 19 -37.81 1.89 7.02
CA LEU A 19 -36.63 1.29 6.37
C LEU A 19 -36.20 -0.02 7.03
N ILE A 20 -36.31 -0.10 8.36
CA ILE A 20 -36.01 -1.31 9.12
C ILE A 20 -37.03 -2.42 8.81
N ALA A 21 -38.31 -2.07 8.71
CA ALA A 21 -39.37 -3.01 8.39
C ALA A 21 -39.30 -3.51 6.94
N ASP A 22 -38.93 -2.63 6.00
CA ASP A 22 -38.76 -2.92 4.59
C ASP A 22 -37.51 -2.20 4.03
N PRO A 23 -36.35 -2.89 3.96
CA PRO A 23 -35.11 -2.32 3.43
C PRO A 23 -35.16 -1.88 1.96
N SER A 24 -36.21 -2.27 1.21
CA SER A 24 -36.41 -1.80 -0.17
C SER A 24 -37.08 -0.42 -0.26
N THR A 25 -37.55 0.10 0.88
CA THR A 25 -38.15 1.44 0.97
C THR A 25 -37.17 2.51 0.46
N PRO A 26 -37.58 3.41 -0.45
CA PRO A 26 -36.72 4.50 -0.90
C PRO A 26 -36.31 5.43 0.24
N LEU A 27 -35.01 5.68 0.35
CA LEU A 27 -34.42 6.56 1.36
C LEU A 27 -34.82 8.03 1.11
N ASN A 28 -35.40 8.68 2.11
CA ASN A 28 -35.67 10.12 2.08
C ASN A 28 -34.51 10.89 2.70
N ALA A 29 -33.50 11.19 1.88
CA ALA A 29 -32.26 11.84 2.33
C ALA A 29 -32.50 13.19 3.05
N LYS A 30 -33.52 13.94 2.65
CA LYS A 30 -33.84 15.23 3.25
C LYS A 30 -34.12 15.14 4.77
N LEU A 31 -34.79 14.08 5.21
CA LEU A 31 -35.07 13.90 6.64
C LEU A 31 -33.79 13.70 7.46
N PHE A 32 -32.79 13.04 6.89
CA PHE A 32 -31.50 12.86 7.53
C PHE A 32 -30.71 14.17 7.54
N ASP A 33 -30.65 14.86 6.39
CA ASP A 33 -29.91 16.13 6.25
C ASP A 33 -30.45 17.21 7.19
N ASP A 34 -31.77 17.37 7.27
CA ASP A 34 -32.44 18.36 8.13
C ASP A 34 -32.10 18.13 9.61
N ILE A 35 -32.03 16.86 10.05
CA ILE A 35 -31.63 16.50 11.41
C ILE A 35 -30.13 16.67 11.61
N GLU A 36 -29.32 16.24 10.63
CA GLU A 36 -27.88 16.36 10.68
C GLU A 36 -27.46 17.82 10.89
N LEU A 37 -28.06 18.77 10.17
CA LEU A 37 -27.77 20.21 10.29
C LEU A 37 -28.05 20.78 11.69
N GLN A 38 -28.96 20.17 12.46
CA GLN A 38 -29.34 20.60 13.80
C GLN A 38 -28.46 20.00 14.91
N LEU A 39 -27.60 19.01 14.59
CA LEU A 39 -26.75 18.35 15.58
C LEU A 39 -25.60 19.25 16.08
N THR A 40 -25.50 19.34 17.40
CA THR A 40 -24.48 20.06 18.18
C THR A 40 -23.95 19.17 19.29
N ASP A 41 -22.83 19.53 19.91
CA ASP A 41 -22.26 18.76 21.02
C ASP A 41 -23.19 18.67 22.24
N PHE A 42 -24.15 19.59 22.38
CA PHE A 42 -25.10 19.63 23.50
C PHE A 42 -26.33 18.74 23.29
N ASN A 43 -26.88 18.66 22.08
CA ASN A 43 -28.10 17.90 21.78
C ASN A 43 -27.82 16.51 21.19
N THR A 44 -26.58 16.19 20.82
CA THR A 44 -26.19 14.86 20.30
C THR A 44 -26.32 13.73 21.34
N PRO A 45 -25.84 13.88 22.59
CA PRO A 45 -25.87 12.79 23.57
C PRO A 45 -27.25 12.13 23.79
N PRO A 46 -28.36 12.88 23.96
CA PRO A 46 -29.68 12.26 24.16
C PRO A 46 -30.23 11.55 22.91
N LEU A 47 -29.70 11.83 21.71
CA LEU A 47 -30.13 11.17 20.47
C LEU A 47 -29.41 9.86 20.21
N LEU A 48 -28.25 9.64 20.84
CA LEU A 48 -27.46 8.43 20.63
C LEU A 48 -28.29 7.17 20.87
N THR A 49 -29.02 7.11 21.97
CA THR A 49 -29.83 5.93 22.33
C THR A 49 -31.05 5.74 21.43
N THR A 50 -31.53 6.80 20.78
CA THR A 50 -32.73 6.79 19.94
C THR A 50 -32.40 6.46 18.48
N LEU A 51 -31.40 7.15 17.92
CA LEU A 51 -31.07 7.09 16.49
C LEU A 51 -30.01 6.04 16.18
N LEU A 52 -29.00 5.86 17.04
CA LEU A 52 -27.85 4.98 16.73
C LEU A 52 -28.27 3.51 16.52
N PRO A 53 -29.10 2.88 17.37
CA PRO A 53 -29.49 1.48 17.15
C PRO A 53 -30.21 1.29 15.81
N ARG A 54 -31.06 2.24 15.42
CA ARG A 54 -31.78 2.23 14.15
C ARG A 54 -30.84 2.42 12.96
N LEU A 55 -29.91 3.38 13.05
CA LEU A 55 -28.90 3.61 12.02
C LEU A 55 -28.04 2.37 11.80
N VAL A 56 -27.59 1.73 12.87
CA VAL A 56 -26.81 0.48 12.79
C VAL A 56 -27.62 -0.59 12.06
N GLN A 57 -28.90 -0.77 12.39
CA GLN A 57 -29.75 -1.75 11.71
C GLN A 57 -29.96 -1.44 10.22
N ILE A 58 -30.19 -0.16 9.88
CA ILE A 58 -30.31 0.30 8.49
C ILE A 58 -29.02 0.04 7.72
N LEU A 59 -27.87 0.44 8.26
CA LEU A 59 -26.56 0.24 7.65
C LEU A 59 -26.24 -1.24 7.38
N HIS A 60 -26.74 -2.15 8.23
CA HIS A 60 -26.56 -3.60 8.04
C HIS A 60 -27.50 -4.24 7.01
N THR A 61 -28.63 -3.61 6.69
CA THR A 61 -29.71 -4.22 5.90
C THR A 61 -29.98 -3.53 4.58
N THR A 62 -29.47 -2.31 4.39
CA THR A 62 -29.78 -1.49 3.22
C THR A 62 -29.14 -2.08 1.94
N PRO A 63 -29.92 -2.32 0.87
CA PRO A 63 -29.43 -2.82 -0.41
C PRO A 63 -28.84 -1.72 -1.31
N SER A 64 -29.01 -0.46 -0.91
CA SER A 64 -28.64 0.75 -1.65
C SER A 64 -27.42 1.46 -1.02
N ASP A 65 -26.93 2.51 -1.67
CA ASP A 65 -25.84 3.34 -1.15
C ASP A 65 -26.19 3.92 0.25
N PRO A 66 -25.42 3.60 1.31
CA PRO A 66 -25.66 4.05 2.68
C PRO A 66 -25.04 5.44 2.98
N THR A 67 -24.66 6.23 1.98
CA THR A 67 -24.00 7.54 2.18
C THR A 67 -24.72 8.44 3.20
N THR A 68 -26.03 8.64 3.07
CA THR A 68 -26.79 9.50 3.98
C THR A 68 -26.86 8.96 5.41
N PRO A 69 -27.28 7.70 5.69
CA PRO A 69 -27.26 7.17 7.05
C PRO A 69 -25.83 7.09 7.62
N ALA A 70 -24.81 6.86 6.80
CA ALA A 70 -23.41 6.86 7.23
C ALA A 70 -22.93 8.26 7.66
N SER A 71 -23.34 9.32 6.96
CA SER A 71 -23.05 10.72 7.32
C SER A 71 -23.63 11.08 8.69
N LEU A 72 -24.93 10.82 8.89
CA LEU A 72 -25.59 11.08 10.17
C LEU A 72 -24.96 10.25 11.30
N THR A 73 -24.64 8.97 11.04
CA THR A 73 -23.93 8.11 12.00
C THR A 73 -22.57 8.69 12.37
N THR A 74 -21.78 9.15 11.39
CA THR A 74 -20.49 9.79 11.63
C THR A 74 -20.61 11.00 12.55
N LYS A 75 -21.65 11.83 12.34
CA LYS A 75 -21.90 13.01 13.19
C LYS A 75 -22.32 12.63 14.60
N LEU A 76 -23.21 11.64 14.75
CA LEU A 76 -23.65 11.14 16.05
C LEU A 76 -22.51 10.50 16.85
N LEU A 77 -21.59 9.78 16.20
CA LEU A 77 -20.47 9.11 16.88
C LEU A 77 -19.32 10.06 17.26
N ARG A 78 -19.33 11.31 16.80
CA ARG A 78 -18.27 12.30 17.07
C ARG A 78 -17.88 12.41 18.55
N PRO A 79 -18.78 12.56 19.53
CA PRO A 79 -18.43 12.72 20.95
C PRO A 79 -17.91 11.43 21.62
N LEU A 80 -18.05 10.26 20.97
CA LEU A 80 -17.68 8.98 21.58
C LEU A 80 -16.20 8.65 21.33
N SER A 81 -15.56 8.02 22.31
CA SER A 81 -14.23 7.43 22.16
C SER A 81 -14.29 6.10 21.41
N PHE A 82 -13.15 5.57 20.95
CA PHE A 82 -13.12 4.26 20.30
C PHE A 82 -13.62 3.15 21.24
N SER A 83 -13.12 3.15 22.48
CA SER A 83 -13.54 2.18 23.51
C SER A 83 -15.06 2.17 23.71
N GLN A 84 -15.67 3.35 23.74
CA GLN A 84 -17.12 3.48 23.91
C GLN A 84 -17.88 2.92 22.71
N ILE A 85 -17.44 3.20 21.48
CA ILE A 85 -18.11 2.69 20.28
C ILE A 85 -18.05 1.16 20.21
N VAL A 86 -16.90 0.55 20.47
CA VAL A 86 -16.77 -0.92 20.44
C VAL A 86 -17.55 -1.58 21.59
N SER A 87 -17.81 -0.87 22.69
CA SER A 87 -18.70 -1.39 23.72
C SER A 87 -20.19 -1.40 23.31
N LEU A 88 -20.55 -0.54 22.34
CA LEU A 88 -21.91 -0.41 21.82
C LEU A 88 -22.18 -1.28 20.58
N ALA A 89 -21.15 -1.55 19.77
CA ALA A 89 -21.24 -2.36 18.57
C ALA A 89 -20.14 -3.43 18.54
N PRO A 90 -20.46 -4.70 18.27
CA PRO A 90 -19.47 -5.76 18.25
C PRO A 90 -18.44 -5.55 17.13
N PRO A 91 -17.20 -6.06 17.28
CA PRO A 91 -16.17 -5.96 16.24
C PRO A 91 -16.61 -6.50 14.87
N GLU A 92 -17.49 -7.50 14.83
CA GLU A 92 -18.03 -8.07 13.59
C GLU A 92 -18.81 -7.03 12.76
N SER A 93 -19.46 -6.06 13.40
CA SER A 93 -20.13 -4.96 12.67
C SER A 93 -19.14 -4.07 11.93
N LEU A 94 -17.94 -3.88 12.50
CA LEU A 94 -16.86 -3.13 11.83
C LEU A 94 -16.29 -3.91 10.66
N ILE A 95 -16.13 -5.22 10.80
CA ILE A 95 -15.66 -6.10 9.70
C ILE A 95 -16.66 -6.06 8.56
N GLN A 96 -17.96 -6.25 8.83
CA GLN A 96 -18.99 -6.17 7.79
C GLN A 96 -19.02 -4.81 7.08
N ALA A 97 -18.81 -3.70 7.81
CA ALA A 97 -18.77 -2.37 7.22
C ALA A 97 -17.50 -2.13 6.38
N LEU A 98 -16.35 -2.70 6.78
CA LEU A 98 -15.11 -2.68 5.99
C LEU A 98 -15.23 -3.54 4.71
N GLU A 99 -15.91 -4.68 4.78
CA GLU A 99 -16.09 -5.61 3.66
C GLU A 99 -17.29 -5.23 2.76
N SER A 100 -18.04 -4.20 3.13
CA SER A 100 -19.17 -3.71 2.35
C SER A 100 -18.72 -3.25 0.95
N PRO A 101 -19.51 -3.51 -0.11
CA PRO A 101 -19.23 -2.98 -1.45
C PRO A 101 -19.42 -1.46 -1.52
N PHE A 102 -20.01 -0.85 -0.49
CA PHE A 102 -20.32 0.57 -0.47
C PHE A 102 -19.19 1.41 0.16
N PRO A 103 -18.62 2.38 -0.59
CA PRO A 103 -17.49 3.16 -0.11
C PRO A 103 -17.80 3.95 1.17
N ALA A 104 -19.04 4.44 1.31
CA ALA A 104 -19.49 5.16 2.49
C ALA A 104 -19.46 4.30 3.77
N ALA A 105 -19.77 3.01 3.66
CA ALA A 105 -19.69 2.08 4.79
C ALA A 105 -18.22 1.82 5.19
N ASN A 106 -17.33 1.62 4.21
CA ASN A 106 -15.91 1.45 4.47
C ASN A 106 -15.31 2.70 5.15
N ILE A 107 -15.64 3.89 4.65
CA ILE A 107 -15.16 5.17 5.19
C ILE A 107 -15.72 5.41 6.61
N LEU A 108 -16.97 5.05 6.89
CA LEU A 108 -17.53 5.11 8.24
C LEU A 108 -16.76 4.19 9.19
N ALA A 109 -16.54 2.92 8.80
CA ALA A 109 -15.77 1.97 9.61
C ALA A 109 -14.36 2.49 9.87
N MET A 110 -13.65 2.93 8.84
CA MET A 110 -12.31 3.54 8.98
C MET A 110 -12.34 4.80 9.86
N THR A 111 -13.41 5.59 9.83
CA THR A 111 -13.57 6.77 10.70
C THR A 111 -13.76 6.38 12.16
N ILE A 112 -14.49 5.29 12.44
CA ILE A 112 -14.59 4.73 13.78
C ILE A 112 -13.23 4.22 14.25
N LEU A 113 -12.52 3.44 13.42
CA LEU A 113 -11.18 2.93 13.74
C LEU A 113 -10.17 4.06 13.97
N HIS A 114 -10.25 5.15 13.21
CA HIS A 114 -9.39 6.32 13.38
C HIS A 114 -9.50 6.95 14.76
N LYS A 115 -10.64 6.81 15.45
CA LYS A 115 -10.81 7.33 16.81
C LYS A 115 -9.81 6.71 17.79
N ALA A 116 -9.36 5.47 17.54
CA ALA A 116 -8.34 4.84 18.37
C ALA A 116 -7.02 5.62 18.39
N ALA A 117 -6.73 6.43 17.36
CA ALA A 117 -5.56 7.31 17.34
C ALA A 117 -5.62 8.47 18.38
N ALA A 118 -6.69 8.55 19.19
CA ALA A 118 -6.78 9.50 20.29
C ALA A 118 -5.82 9.17 21.45
N SER A 119 -5.48 7.89 21.68
CA SER A 119 -4.51 7.47 22.70
C SER A 119 -3.85 6.13 22.35
N PRO A 120 -2.61 5.87 22.81
CA PRO A 120 -1.96 4.58 22.62
C PRO A 120 -2.75 3.38 23.15
N SER A 121 -3.45 3.57 24.28
CA SER A 121 -4.28 2.52 24.88
C SER A 121 -5.44 2.07 23.99
N GLU A 122 -6.07 2.99 23.26
CA GLU A 122 -7.12 2.65 22.31
C GLU A 122 -6.55 1.99 21.04
N VAL A 123 -5.35 2.40 20.59
CA VAL A 123 -4.67 1.69 19.50
C VAL A 123 -4.26 0.26 19.91
N ALA A 124 -3.78 0.08 21.14
CA ALA A 124 -3.48 -1.22 21.71
C ALA A 124 -4.73 -2.12 21.76
N GLN A 125 -5.88 -1.57 22.17
CA GLN A 125 -7.16 -2.27 22.13
C GLN A 125 -7.54 -2.70 20.71
N LEU A 126 -7.35 -1.83 19.71
CA LEU A 126 -7.58 -2.17 18.30
C LEU A 126 -6.61 -3.27 17.81
N ALA A 127 -5.33 -3.21 18.23
CA ALA A 127 -4.33 -4.20 17.86
C ALA A 127 -4.65 -5.61 18.35
N ASP A 128 -5.41 -5.74 19.45
CA ASP A 128 -5.90 -7.03 19.96
C ASP A 128 -7.01 -7.62 19.05
N MET A 129 -7.65 -6.82 18.21
CA MET A 129 -8.71 -7.24 17.27
C MET A 129 -8.14 -7.64 15.90
N GLN A 130 -7.38 -8.75 15.83
CA GLN A 130 -6.69 -9.21 14.60
C GLN A 130 -7.56 -9.16 13.34
N LYS A 131 -8.79 -9.70 13.40
CA LYS A 131 -9.70 -9.76 12.25
C LYS A 131 -10.09 -8.37 11.74
N VAL A 132 -10.29 -7.41 12.64
CA VAL A 132 -10.61 -6.02 12.29
C VAL A 132 -9.42 -5.36 11.61
N VAL A 133 -8.20 -5.57 12.11
CA VAL A 133 -6.97 -5.05 11.50
C VAL A 133 -6.74 -5.67 10.12
N LYS A 134 -6.98 -6.98 9.97
CA LYS A 134 -6.90 -7.71 8.70
C LYS A 134 -7.89 -7.15 7.68
N ALA A 135 -9.15 -6.95 8.08
CA ALA A 135 -10.18 -6.34 7.24
C ALA A 135 -9.81 -4.90 6.85
N LEU A 136 -9.22 -4.11 7.76
CA LEU A 136 -8.76 -2.75 7.49
C LEU A 136 -7.65 -2.74 6.42
N VAL A 137 -6.64 -3.61 6.56
CA VAL A 137 -5.54 -3.73 5.58
C VAL A 137 -6.08 -4.16 4.21
N ARG A 138 -6.96 -5.17 4.17
CA ARG A 138 -7.60 -5.64 2.94
C ARG A 138 -8.38 -4.52 2.26
N THR A 139 -9.24 -3.82 3.00
CA THR A 139 -10.09 -2.75 2.46
C THR A 139 -9.26 -1.57 1.98
N TRP A 140 -8.21 -1.21 2.72
CA TRP A 140 -7.32 -0.11 2.35
C TRP A 140 -6.55 -0.37 1.05
N LEU A 141 -5.93 -1.55 0.90
CA LEU A 141 -5.09 -1.85 -0.27
C LEU A 141 -5.88 -2.50 -1.43
N GLY A 142 -6.95 -3.23 -1.14
CA GLY A 142 -7.76 -3.96 -2.11
C GLY A 142 -8.92 -3.17 -2.75
N SER A 143 -9.30 -2.00 -2.21
CA SER A 143 -10.39 -1.19 -2.77
C SER A 143 -9.97 -0.39 -4.02
N SER A 144 -10.80 -0.36 -5.07
CA SER A 144 -10.60 0.51 -6.25
C SER A 144 -10.97 1.98 -6.01
N GLU A 145 -11.60 2.27 -4.88
CA GLU A 145 -12.12 3.60 -4.58
C GLU A 145 -11.04 4.50 -4.00
N VAL A 146 -10.87 5.67 -4.60
CA VAL A 146 -9.85 6.64 -4.20
C VAL A 146 -10.05 7.09 -2.76
N GLY A 147 -11.28 7.46 -2.39
CA GLY A 147 -11.61 7.94 -1.04
C GLY A 147 -11.37 6.90 0.07
N VAL A 148 -11.65 5.61 -0.21
CA VAL A 148 -11.39 4.51 0.72
C VAL A 148 -9.88 4.32 0.88
N GLY A 149 -9.13 4.33 -0.23
CA GLY A 149 -7.68 4.24 -0.23
C GLY A 149 -6.98 5.36 0.54
N GLU A 150 -7.39 6.61 0.31
CA GLU A 150 -6.86 7.79 0.99
C GLU A 150 -7.17 7.78 2.48
N LYS A 151 -8.41 7.47 2.85
CA LYS A 151 -8.81 7.35 4.25
C LYS A 151 -8.03 6.22 4.94
N GLY A 152 -7.94 5.05 4.32
CA GLY A 152 -7.19 3.91 4.86
C GLY A 152 -5.73 4.24 5.12
N GLY A 153 -5.06 4.90 4.18
CA GLY A 153 -3.65 5.30 4.33
C GLY A 153 -3.44 6.29 5.47
N ARG A 154 -4.34 7.28 5.61
CA ARG A 154 -4.32 8.22 6.74
C ARG A 154 -4.53 7.49 8.07
N VAL A 155 -5.56 6.63 8.15
CA VAL A 155 -5.89 5.89 9.38
C VAL A 155 -4.73 4.99 9.80
N MET A 156 -4.19 4.19 8.87
CA MET A 156 -3.05 3.32 9.17
C MET A 156 -1.81 4.11 9.59
N GLY A 157 -1.48 5.19 8.87
CA GLY A 157 -0.35 6.05 9.21
C GLY A 157 -0.48 6.69 10.60
N ASP A 158 -1.67 7.19 10.94
CA ASP A 158 -1.91 7.84 12.23
C ASP A 158 -1.95 6.85 13.39
N LEU A 159 -2.55 5.67 13.20
CA LEU A 159 -2.57 4.62 14.22
C LEU A 159 -1.15 4.10 14.51
N LEU A 160 -0.35 3.85 13.46
CA LEU A 160 1.04 3.41 13.62
C LEU A 160 1.91 4.52 14.24
N ASP A 161 1.67 5.79 13.94
CA ASP A 161 2.35 6.90 14.62
C ASP A 161 2.05 6.89 16.12
N VAL A 162 0.78 6.82 16.50
CA VAL A 162 0.34 6.83 17.90
C VAL A 162 0.81 5.59 18.68
N ASP A 163 0.90 4.42 18.03
CA ASP A 163 1.36 3.18 18.65
C ASP A 163 2.90 3.03 18.67
N CYS A 164 3.66 3.94 18.08
CA CYS A 164 5.11 3.80 18.00
C CYS A 164 5.78 3.73 19.40
N GLU A 165 6.57 2.67 19.64
CA GLU A 165 7.29 2.41 20.91
C GLU A 165 8.50 3.34 21.11
N GLN A 166 8.90 4.07 20.08
CA GLN A 166 9.99 5.03 20.16
C GLN A 166 9.52 6.29 20.89
N GLU A 167 10.40 6.87 21.69
CA GLU A 167 10.11 8.10 22.41
C GLU A 167 9.67 9.20 21.41
N PRO A 168 8.58 9.96 21.70
CA PRO A 168 8.22 11.10 20.87
C PRO A 168 9.38 12.08 20.77
N PRO A 169 9.59 12.71 19.60
CA PRO A 169 10.63 13.71 19.45
C PRO A 169 10.30 14.92 20.36
N ALA A 170 11.31 15.48 21.02
CA ALA A 170 11.15 16.58 21.96
C ALA A 170 10.60 17.82 21.24
N ARG A 171 9.33 18.19 21.49
CA ARG A 171 8.74 19.36 20.84
C ARG A 171 9.52 20.62 21.25
N PRO A 172 10.10 21.37 20.30
CA PRO A 172 10.76 22.62 20.65
C PRO A 172 9.73 23.53 21.33
N GLN A 173 10.07 24.05 22.52
CA GLN A 173 9.27 25.10 23.15
C GLN A 173 9.28 26.30 22.21
N ARG A 174 8.24 26.44 21.37
CA ARG A 174 8.00 27.68 20.63
C ARG A 174 7.86 28.77 21.68
N GLY A 175 8.90 29.58 21.83
CA GLY A 175 8.87 30.77 22.67
C GLY A 175 7.65 31.60 22.29
N ARG A 176 6.93 32.11 23.30
CA ARG A 176 5.82 33.05 23.11
C ARG A 176 6.35 34.33 22.43
N GLY A 177 6.48 34.28 21.11
CA GLY A 177 6.96 35.35 20.26
C GLY A 177 5.94 35.65 19.17
N ARG A 178 4.99 36.51 19.52
CA ARG A 178 4.22 37.45 18.68
C ARG A 178 4.11 37.13 17.16
N GLY A 179 2.93 36.67 16.76
CA GLY A 179 2.29 37.01 15.47
C GLY A 179 2.84 36.31 14.22
N ALA A 180 2.39 35.08 13.96
CA ALA A 180 2.45 34.50 12.63
C ALA A 180 1.07 33.91 12.29
N THR A 181 0.17 34.79 11.82
CA THR A 181 -0.98 34.39 11.01
C THR A 181 -0.46 34.23 9.57
N GLY A 182 0.26 33.15 9.32
CA GLY A 182 0.71 32.75 7.98
C GLY A 182 -0.11 31.55 7.51
N HIS A 183 -0.64 31.62 6.30
CA HIS A 183 -1.32 30.50 5.63
C HIS A 183 -0.40 29.29 5.52
N ALA A 184 -0.97 28.08 5.61
CA ALA A 184 -0.27 26.78 5.66
C ALA A 184 0.58 26.41 4.41
N LEU A 185 0.69 27.32 3.44
CA LEU A 185 1.49 27.13 2.22
C LEU A 185 2.72 28.07 2.17
N ASP A 186 2.92 28.91 3.18
CA ASP A 186 3.99 29.93 3.26
C ASP A 186 5.04 29.61 4.35
N ALA A 187 4.97 28.42 4.95
CA ALA A 187 6.00 27.88 5.83
C ALA A 187 6.63 26.68 5.11
N GLY A 188 7.96 26.61 5.08
CA GLY A 188 8.68 25.45 4.54
C GLY A 188 8.19 24.10 5.10
N MET A 189 8.65 23.00 4.51
CA MET A 189 8.23 21.64 4.87
C MET A 189 8.11 21.44 6.39
N PRO A 190 7.05 20.75 6.88
CA PRO A 190 6.88 20.47 8.30
C PRO A 190 8.17 19.87 8.88
N THR A 191 8.63 20.37 10.02
CA THR A 191 9.78 19.75 10.68
C THR A 191 9.42 18.31 11.09
N TRP A 192 10.39 17.41 11.25
CA TRP A 192 10.14 16.05 11.74
C TRP A 192 9.24 16.01 13.00
N HIS A 193 9.35 17.03 13.86
CA HIS A 193 8.54 17.19 15.06
C HIS A 193 7.07 17.54 14.78
N ASP A 194 6.79 18.24 13.70
CA ASP A 194 5.44 18.61 13.26
C ASP A 194 4.73 17.44 12.55
N MET A 195 5.48 16.43 12.11
CA MET A 195 4.96 15.24 11.44
C MET A 195 4.51 14.13 12.41
N VAL A 196 4.99 14.17 13.65
CA VAL A 196 4.69 13.16 14.67
C VAL A 196 3.44 13.53 15.47
N LEU A 197 2.42 12.70 15.35
CA LEU A 197 1.15 12.88 16.06
C LEU A 197 1.24 12.53 17.54
N ARG A 198 1.99 11.48 17.88
CA ARG A 198 2.05 10.95 19.24
C ARG A 198 2.63 11.98 20.22
N LYS A 199 2.03 12.05 21.42
CA LYS A 199 2.47 12.92 22.52
C LYS A 199 3.20 12.16 23.62
N GLU A 200 3.04 10.85 23.62
CA GLU A 200 3.61 9.92 24.57
C GLU A 200 4.02 8.65 23.81
N LYS A 201 4.78 7.78 24.48
CA LYS A 201 5.23 6.51 23.92
C LYS A 201 4.06 5.54 23.73
N GLY A 202 4.01 4.89 22.57
CA GLY A 202 3.03 3.85 22.26
C GLY A 202 3.43 2.44 22.75
N GLU A 203 2.52 1.48 22.60
CA GLU A 203 2.72 0.09 23.03
C GLU A 203 3.34 -0.82 21.96
N GLY A 204 3.36 -0.39 20.69
CA GLY A 204 3.90 -1.12 19.54
C GLY A 204 3.16 -2.39 19.18
N LYS A 205 1.96 -2.59 19.73
CA LYS A 205 1.15 -3.79 19.47
C LYS A 205 0.61 -3.78 18.05
N LEU A 206 0.18 -2.63 17.54
CA LEU A 206 -0.27 -2.50 16.17
C LEU A 206 0.90 -2.63 15.19
N TRP A 207 2.07 -2.09 15.53
CA TRP A 207 3.29 -2.33 14.74
C TRP A 207 3.59 -3.82 14.59
N LYS A 208 3.58 -4.57 15.70
CA LYS A 208 3.75 -6.03 15.69
C LYS A 208 2.64 -6.72 14.90
N ARG A 209 1.40 -6.27 15.08
CA ARG A 209 0.24 -6.79 14.33
C ARG A 209 0.37 -6.59 12.83
N VAL A 210 0.93 -5.49 12.35
CA VAL A 210 0.98 -5.20 10.91
C VAL A 210 2.22 -5.78 10.24
N PHE A 211 3.37 -5.81 10.93
CA PHE A 211 4.66 -6.15 10.32
C PHE A 211 5.32 -7.45 10.84
N ALA A 212 4.74 -8.10 11.85
CA ALA A 212 5.28 -9.34 12.41
C ALA A 212 4.25 -10.48 12.53
N ASP A 213 2.96 -10.18 12.66
CA ASP A 213 1.88 -11.17 12.61
C ASP A 213 1.78 -11.78 11.21
N GLU A 214 1.92 -13.10 11.12
CA GLU A 214 1.99 -13.82 9.84
C GLU A 214 0.74 -13.60 8.98
N GLU A 215 -0.46 -13.56 9.59
CA GLU A 215 -1.70 -13.41 8.81
C GLU A 215 -1.85 -12.01 8.23
N VAL A 216 -1.61 -10.97 9.03
CA VAL A 216 -1.80 -9.59 8.59
C VAL A 216 -0.64 -9.15 7.70
N TYR A 217 0.60 -9.50 8.05
CA TYR A 217 1.76 -9.16 7.24
C TYR A 217 1.79 -9.94 5.92
N GLY A 218 1.43 -11.23 5.95
CA GLY A 218 1.27 -12.05 4.75
C GLY A 218 0.23 -11.48 3.80
N LEU A 219 -0.95 -11.11 4.32
CA LEU A 219 -1.99 -10.42 3.54
C LEU A 219 -1.48 -9.13 2.90
N LEU A 220 -0.76 -8.30 3.66
CA LEU A 220 -0.18 -7.06 3.15
C LEU A 220 0.79 -7.33 1.99
N LEU A 221 1.68 -8.31 2.13
CA LEU A 221 2.63 -8.67 1.07
C LEU A 221 1.94 -9.26 -0.15
N ASP A 222 0.91 -10.09 0.02
CA ASP A 222 0.18 -10.71 -1.09
C ASP A 222 -0.66 -9.70 -1.88
N LEU A 223 -1.27 -8.73 -1.21
CA LEU A 223 -1.95 -7.61 -1.87
C LEU A 223 -0.98 -6.82 -2.75
N LEU A 224 0.19 -6.47 -2.20
CA LEU A 224 1.19 -5.63 -2.89
C LEU A 224 1.98 -6.37 -3.97
N ALA A 225 2.03 -7.70 -3.91
CA ALA A 225 2.68 -8.54 -4.89
C ALA A 225 1.73 -9.12 -5.95
N GLY A 226 0.44 -8.77 -5.91
CA GLY A 226 -0.56 -9.29 -6.86
C GLY A 226 -0.81 -10.79 -6.73
N ARG A 227 -0.75 -11.33 -5.50
CA ARG A 227 -1.05 -12.74 -5.18
C ARG A 227 -2.38 -12.93 -4.46
N HIS A 228 -3.03 -11.83 -4.08
CA HIS A 228 -4.32 -11.85 -3.40
C HIS A 228 -5.46 -11.66 -4.41
N GLU A 229 -6.61 -12.28 -4.19
CA GLU A 229 -7.75 -12.25 -5.12
C GLU A 229 -8.18 -10.84 -5.56
N ASP A 230 -8.02 -9.83 -4.70
CA ASP A 230 -8.33 -8.42 -5.00
C ASP A 230 -7.35 -7.79 -6.01
N THR A 231 -6.09 -8.25 -6.07
CA THR A 231 -4.99 -7.68 -6.88
C THR A 231 -4.34 -8.69 -7.84
N ASP A 232 -4.80 -9.94 -7.87
CA ASP A 232 -4.20 -11.01 -8.66
C ASP A 232 -4.49 -10.82 -10.16
N VAL A 233 -3.41 -10.69 -10.92
CA VAL A 233 -3.41 -10.52 -12.38
C VAL A 233 -3.33 -11.85 -13.13
N THR A 234 -3.04 -12.96 -12.44
CA THR A 234 -2.74 -14.27 -13.05
C THR A 234 -3.95 -15.22 -13.14
N SER A 235 -4.92 -15.09 -12.23
CA SER A 235 -6.10 -15.97 -12.15
C SER A 235 -7.11 -15.85 -13.29
N THR A 236 -6.89 -14.96 -14.27
CA THR A 236 -7.84 -14.73 -15.39
C THR A 236 -7.71 -15.72 -16.55
N THR A 237 -6.89 -16.77 -16.44
CA THR A 237 -6.56 -17.69 -17.57
C THR A 237 -7.31 -19.03 -17.60
N ALA A 238 -8.30 -19.29 -16.73
CA ALA A 238 -9.01 -20.57 -16.71
C ALA A 238 -10.38 -20.52 -17.42
N GLY A 239 -10.37 -20.79 -18.72
CA GLY A 239 -11.57 -21.04 -19.54
C GLY A 239 -11.17 -21.61 -20.90
N HIS A 240 -10.72 -22.87 -20.94
CA HIS A 240 -10.25 -23.57 -22.15
C HIS A 240 -11.37 -24.09 -23.07
N ASP A 241 -12.54 -23.43 -23.09
CA ASP A 241 -13.64 -23.83 -23.96
C ASP A 241 -13.83 -22.78 -25.06
N GLY A 242 -13.32 -23.09 -26.25
CA GLY A 242 -13.30 -22.24 -27.44
C GLY A 242 -14.68 -21.77 -27.90
N HIS A 243 -15.17 -20.69 -27.30
CA HIS A 243 -16.31 -19.93 -27.77
C HIS A 243 -15.92 -18.46 -27.87
N ASP A 244 -15.89 -17.95 -29.11
CA ASP A 244 -15.32 -16.69 -29.61
C ASP A 244 -15.99 -15.39 -29.07
N GLY A 245 -16.45 -15.37 -27.81
CA GLY A 245 -17.10 -14.21 -27.19
C GLY A 245 -16.71 -13.95 -25.72
N HIS A 246 -15.76 -14.69 -25.15
CA HIS A 246 -15.38 -14.59 -23.73
C HIS A 246 -14.02 -13.91 -23.45
N ASP A 247 -13.24 -13.60 -24.48
CA ASP A 247 -11.88 -13.06 -24.31
C ASP A 247 -11.84 -11.58 -23.90
N GLU A 248 -12.78 -10.75 -24.39
CA GLU A 248 -12.84 -9.32 -24.05
C GLU A 248 -13.14 -9.09 -22.55
N ASP A 249 -14.05 -9.87 -21.95
CA ASP A 249 -14.40 -9.79 -20.53
C ASP A 249 -13.27 -10.28 -19.62
N ALA A 250 -12.45 -11.24 -20.07
CA ALA A 250 -11.28 -11.70 -19.34
C ALA A 250 -10.16 -10.65 -19.37
N GLU A 251 -9.94 -10.03 -20.54
CA GLU A 251 -8.99 -8.94 -20.73
C GLU A 251 -9.32 -7.73 -19.84
N GLU A 252 -10.59 -7.30 -19.82
CA GLU A 252 -11.02 -6.14 -19.03
C GLU A 252 -10.87 -6.40 -17.52
N ARG A 253 -11.22 -7.61 -17.06
CA ARG A 253 -11.00 -8.01 -15.66
C ARG A 253 -9.52 -7.97 -15.29
N ARG A 254 -8.63 -8.43 -16.17
CA ARG A 254 -7.19 -8.42 -15.92
C ARG A 254 -6.64 -7.00 -15.85
N LYS A 255 -7.07 -6.10 -16.75
CA LYS A 255 -6.72 -4.67 -16.70
C LYS A 255 -7.19 -4.02 -15.40
N GLN A 256 -8.40 -4.34 -14.95
CA GLN A 256 -8.91 -3.85 -13.68
C GLN A 256 -8.08 -4.34 -12.48
N LYS A 257 -7.65 -5.61 -12.49
CA LYS A 257 -6.75 -6.18 -11.45
C LYS A 257 -5.36 -5.55 -11.48
N ALA A 258 -4.78 -5.36 -12.67
CA ALA A 258 -3.49 -4.68 -12.82
C ALA A 258 -3.57 -3.23 -12.28
N ARG A 259 -4.63 -2.50 -12.65
CA ARG A 259 -4.89 -1.16 -12.08
C ARG A 259 -5.03 -1.19 -10.57
N GLN A 260 -5.71 -2.19 -10.01
CA GLN A 260 -5.86 -2.33 -8.57
C GLN A 260 -4.51 -2.59 -7.87
N LEU A 261 -3.65 -3.41 -8.46
CA LEU A 261 -2.29 -3.65 -7.98
C LEU A 261 -1.47 -2.35 -7.96
N THR A 262 -1.46 -1.60 -9.07
CA THR A 262 -0.81 -0.27 -9.17
C THR A 262 -1.33 0.68 -8.08
N LEU A 263 -2.64 0.72 -7.83
CA LEU A 263 -3.23 1.54 -6.76
C LEU A 263 -2.74 1.11 -5.37
N ALA A 264 -2.73 -0.19 -5.09
CA ALA A 264 -2.25 -0.74 -3.81
C ALA A 264 -0.77 -0.37 -3.57
N GLN A 265 0.07 -0.58 -4.58
CA GLN A 265 1.49 -0.26 -4.55
C GLN A 265 1.73 1.25 -4.36
N GLY A 266 1.03 2.09 -5.12
CA GLY A 266 1.11 3.55 -4.95
C GLY A 266 0.65 4.02 -3.56
N ARG A 267 -0.33 3.36 -2.93
CA ARG A 267 -0.78 3.68 -1.57
C ARG A 267 0.28 3.37 -0.52
N ILE A 268 0.96 2.23 -0.60
CA ILE A 268 2.01 1.91 0.38
C ILE A 268 3.23 2.82 0.22
N LEU A 269 3.65 3.10 -1.02
CA LEU A 269 4.79 3.99 -1.32
C LEU A 269 4.59 5.39 -0.72
N ARG A 270 3.36 5.92 -0.69
CA ARG A 270 3.07 7.23 -0.10
C ARG A 270 3.25 7.31 1.41
N ILE A 271 2.99 6.22 2.14
CA ILE A 271 3.07 6.25 3.61
C ILE A 271 4.41 5.73 4.15
N LEU A 272 5.10 4.88 3.39
CA LEU A 272 6.28 4.17 3.85
C LEU A 272 7.43 5.08 4.29
N PRO A 273 7.72 6.24 3.66
CA PRO A 273 8.69 7.20 4.17
C PRO A 273 8.36 7.65 5.59
N ARG A 274 7.11 8.06 5.84
CA ARG A 274 6.63 8.47 7.17
C ARG A 274 6.81 7.34 8.18
N LEU A 275 6.44 6.11 7.81
CA LEU A 275 6.61 4.94 8.69
C LEU A 275 8.09 4.66 8.99
N ALA A 276 8.97 4.78 8.00
CA ALA A 276 10.40 4.59 8.17
C ALA A 276 10.99 5.57 9.19
N ALA A 277 10.47 6.78 9.19
CA ALA A 277 10.94 7.81 10.10
C ALA A 277 10.44 7.58 11.54
N LEU A 278 9.28 6.93 11.69
CA LEU A 278 8.75 6.54 12.99
C LEU A 278 9.50 5.36 13.59
N ASP A 279 9.70 4.29 12.81
CA ASP A 279 10.42 3.09 13.23
C ASP A 279 11.00 2.36 11.99
N LEU A 280 12.22 2.74 11.61
CA LEU A 280 12.91 2.17 10.45
C LEU A 280 13.14 0.66 10.60
N GLU A 281 13.46 0.20 11.82
CA GLU A 281 13.83 -1.19 12.05
C GLU A 281 12.67 -2.13 11.73
N LYS A 282 11.46 -1.80 12.21
CA LYS A 282 10.27 -2.64 12.03
C LYS A 282 9.79 -2.78 10.59
N ILE A 283 10.10 -1.84 9.71
CA ILE A 283 9.76 -1.96 8.28
C ILE A 283 10.92 -2.46 7.43
N ALA A 284 12.16 -2.28 7.89
CA ALA A 284 13.36 -2.71 7.17
C ALA A 284 13.65 -4.20 7.36
N ARG A 285 13.29 -4.76 8.52
CA ARG A 285 13.50 -6.18 8.87
C ARG A 285 12.19 -6.91 9.07
N SER A 286 12.20 -8.20 8.79
CA SER A 286 11.11 -9.11 9.11
C SER A 286 11.69 -10.40 9.67
N ASP A 287 11.22 -10.77 10.87
CA ASP A 287 11.55 -12.04 11.52
C ASP A 287 10.56 -13.16 11.14
N SER A 288 9.44 -12.81 10.49
CA SER A 288 8.35 -13.74 10.17
C SER A 288 8.57 -14.53 8.87
N LEU A 289 9.55 -14.14 8.05
CA LEU A 289 9.91 -14.86 6.82
C LEU A 289 10.97 -15.95 7.10
N ALA A 290 10.58 -16.98 7.85
CA ALA A 290 11.30 -18.25 7.81
C ALA A 290 11.10 -18.87 6.43
N ALA A 291 12.22 -19.21 5.76
CA ALA A 291 12.40 -19.82 4.43
C ALA A 291 11.15 -20.12 3.57
N PRO A 292 11.13 -19.72 2.28
CA PRO A 292 10.01 -20.06 1.40
C PRO A 292 9.78 -21.58 1.36
N PRO A 293 8.52 -22.06 1.34
CA PRO A 293 8.25 -23.46 1.05
C PRO A 293 8.88 -23.81 -0.31
N PRO A 294 9.35 -25.05 -0.51
CA PRO A 294 9.95 -25.45 -1.78
C PRO A 294 8.96 -25.12 -2.91
N THR A 295 9.43 -24.36 -3.89
CA THR A 295 8.68 -24.02 -5.09
C THR A 295 8.05 -25.29 -5.65
N PRO A 296 6.72 -25.36 -5.82
CA PRO A 296 6.09 -26.45 -6.55
C PRO A 296 6.78 -26.58 -7.90
N SER A 297 7.12 -27.80 -8.30
CA SER A 297 7.96 -28.17 -9.44
C SER A 297 7.48 -27.66 -10.81
N TYR A 298 6.38 -26.92 -10.86
CA TYR A 298 5.87 -26.25 -12.05
C TYR A 298 6.60 -24.92 -12.36
N TYR A 299 7.27 -24.28 -11.39
CA TYR A 299 7.99 -23.01 -11.59
C TYR A 299 9.47 -23.16 -11.98
N ALA A 300 9.99 -24.38 -12.14
CA ALA A 300 11.37 -24.60 -12.53
C ALA A 300 11.54 -24.59 -14.06
N ILE A 301 11.47 -23.42 -14.69
CA ILE A 301 11.94 -23.25 -16.07
C ILE A 301 12.95 -22.10 -16.12
N ALA A 302 14.14 -22.47 -16.61
CA ALA A 302 15.26 -21.64 -17.06
C ALA A 302 16.06 -20.86 -15.99
N ALA A 303 16.92 -21.58 -15.24
CA ALA A 303 18.22 -21.04 -14.88
C ALA A 303 19.19 -21.27 -16.08
N PRO A 304 19.88 -20.24 -16.61
CA PRO A 304 20.88 -20.45 -17.65
C PRO A 304 22.10 -21.13 -17.03
N THR A 305 22.35 -22.38 -17.40
CA THR A 305 23.60 -23.06 -17.05
C THR A 305 24.70 -22.56 -17.99
N ASN A 306 25.68 -21.86 -17.42
CA ASN A 306 26.88 -21.44 -18.14
C ASN A 306 27.63 -22.67 -18.68
N GLY A 307 27.73 -22.75 -20.01
CA GLY A 307 28.53 -23.73 -20.71
C GLY A 307 30.01 -23.53 -20.40
N THR A 308 30.60 -24.51 -19.71
CA THR A 308 32.05 -24.66 -19.64
C THR A 308 32.44 -25.86 -20.49
N THR A 309 33.25 -25.58 -21.50
CA THR A 309 33.88 -26.54 -22.41
C THR A 309 34.83 -27.47 -21.66
N ASN A 310 34.80 -28.78 -21.96
CA ASN A 310 36.04 -29.55 -21.99
C ASN A 310 35.96 -30.82 -22.85
N ASN A 311 37.04 -31.04 -23.59
CA ASN A 311 37.22 -32.06 -24.62
C ASN A 311 37.63 -33.44 -24.07
N GLY A 312 37.10 -34.49 -24.71
CA GLY A 312 37.89 -35.62 -25.22
C GLY A 312 38.03 -36.88 -24.36
N HIS A 313 37.50 -38.04 -24.83
CA HIS A 313 38.26 -39.24 -25.22
C HIS A 313 37.36 -40.43 -25.66
N SER A 314 37.53 -40.80 -26.93
CA SER A 314 37.49 -42.09 -27.65
C SER A 314 36.86 -43.40 -27.09
N THR A 315 35.83 -43.91 -27.80
CA THR A 315 35.60 -45.28 -28.39
C THR A 315 35.52 -46.57 -27.52
N PRO A 316 34.94 -47.71 -28.00
CA PRO A 316 33.88 -47.95 -29.02
C PRO A 316 32.85 -49.11 -28.73
N GLN A 317 31.69 -49.06 -29.43
CA GLN A 317 30.87 -50.19 -29.98
C GLN A 317 30.16 -51.22 -29.05
N PRO A 318 29.22 -52.09 -29.56
CA PRO A 318 28.45 -52.08 -30.83
C PRO A 318 26.95 -52.51 -30.75
N ASN A 319 26.25 -52.25 -31.87
CA ASN A 319 25.24 -53.06 -32.57
C ASN A 319 23.83 -53.37 -32.01
N GLY A 320 22.85 -53.15 -32.90
CA GLY A 320 21.60 -53.89 -33.02
C GLY A 320 20.49 -53.08 -33.72
N THR A 321 20.47 -52.93 -35.06
CA THR A 321 19.55 -53.63 -36.01
C THR A 321 18.10 -53.80 -35.48
N SER A 322 17.01 -53.48 -36.17
CA SER A 322 16.73 -53.43 -37.61
C SER A 322 15.28 -52.94 -37.85
N SER A 323 14.97 -52.72 -39.13
CA SER A 323 13.64 -52.79 -39.79
C SER A 323 12.95 -51.44 -40.08
N ASN A 324 13.11 -50.88 -41.29
CA ASN A 324 12.33 -51.12 -42.54
C ASN A 324 10.88 -50.59 -42.44
N ARG A 325 10.27 -49.89 -43.40
CA ARG A 325 10.62 -49.35 -44.74
C ARG A 325 9.35 -48.55 -45.21
N PRO A 326 9.17 -48.13 -46.48
CA PRO A 326 9.03 -46.72 -46.85
C PRO A 326 7.65 -46.36 -47.41
N ASN A 327 7.41 -45.07 -47.71
CA ASN A 327 6.73 -44.77 -48.96
C ASN A 327 7.26 -43.47 -49.57
N GLN A 328 7.71 -43.60 -50.81
CA GLN A 328 8.18 -42.53 -51.69
C GLN A 328 7.09 -42.23 -52.74
N ASN A 329 7.30 -41.09 -53.42
CA ASN A 329 6.64 -40.56 -54.61
C ASN A 329 5.52 -39.56 -54.24
N GLY A 330 5.61 -38.28 -54.58
CA GLY A 330 6.44 -37.55 -55.53
C GLY A 330 5.55 -36.50 -56.18
N ASP A 331 5.97 -35.23 -56.18
CA ASP A 331 5.88 -34.31 -57.32
C ASP A 331 6.25 -32.87 -56.89
N ASP A 332 7.21 -32.33 -57.62
CA ASP A 332 7.74 -30.97 -57.57
C ASP A 332 6.68 -29.90 -57.84
N ILE A 333 6.54 -28.89 -56.97
CA ILE A 333 6.15 -27.53 -57.39
C ILE A 333 6.93 -26.49 -56.55
N LEU A 334 7.78 -25.73 -57.25
CA LEU A 334 8.34 -24.44 -56.84
C LEU A 334 7.23 -23.46 -56.43
N ILE A 335 7.18 -23.01 -55.17
CA ILE A 335 6.53 -21.76 -54.79
C ILE A 335 7.45 -20.97 -53.84
N MET A 336 7.67 -19.71 -54.20
CA MET A 336 8.36 -18.69 -53.43
C MET A 336 7.80 -18.58 -52.01
N ASN A 337 8.68 -18.66 -50.99
CA ASN A 337 8.33 -18.21 -49.65
C ASN A 337 8.26 -16.68 -49.63
N GLY A 338 7.06 -16.17 -49.91
CA GLY A 338 6.62 -14.85 -49.52
C GLY A 338 6.20 -14.85 -48.04
N ILE A 339 6.80 -13.94 -47.29
CA ILE A 339 6.25 -13.19 -46.15
C ILE A 339 4.91 -13.71 -45.62
N SER A 340 4.94 -14.31 -44.43
CA SER A 340 3.81 -14.30 -43.51
C SER A 340 4.38 -13.99 -42.13
N ASP A 341 4.46 -12.69 -41.84
CA ASP A 341 4.50 -12.16 -40.48
C ASP A 341 3.18 -12.57 -39.82
N SER A 342 3.25 -13.59 -38.98
CA SER A 342 2.27 -13.82 -37.94
C SER A 342 3.05 -14.12 -36.67
N GLU A 343 3.69 -13.07 -36.13
CA GLU A 343 4.03 -13.02 -34.72
C GLU A 343 2.69 -13.05 -33.97
N GLU A 344 2.30 -14.24 -33.49
CA GLU A 344 1.35 -14.32 -32.39
C GLU A 344 1.92 -13.50 -31.23
N PRO A 345 1.16 -12.55 -30.65
CA PRO A 345 1.64 -11.81 -29.51
C PRO A 345 1.83 -12.81 -28.37
N THR A 346 3.08 -13.10 -28.02
CA THR A 346 3.43 -13.80 -26.79
C THR A 346 2.68 -13.14 -25.64
N PRO A 347 1.88 -13.89 -24.85
CA PRO A 347 1.13 -13.31 -23.76
C PRO A 347 2.12 -12.62 -22.82
N LEU A 348 1.85 -11.36 -22.49
CA LEU A 348 2.59 -10.57 -21.52
C LEU A 348 2.64 -11.36 -20.20
N SER A 349 3.71 -12.13 -19.97
CA SER A 349 3.96 -12.69 -18.66
C SER A 349 4.45 -11.54 -17.80
N PHE A 350 3.57 -10.92 -17.04
CA PHE A 350 3.97 -10.00 -15.98
C PHE A 350 4.58 -10.85 -14.87
N PRO A 351 5.92 -10.89 -14.70
CA PRO A 351 6.48 -11.66 -13.62
C PRO A 351 6.07 -11.00 -12.31
N LEU A 352 5.33 -11.73 -11.47
CA LEU A 352 4.91 -11.21 -10.17
C LEU A 352 6.15 -10.86 -9.32
N PRO A 353 6.09 -9.79 -8.50
CA PRO A 353 7.16 -9.44 -7.57
C PRO A 353 7.58 -10.61 -6.69
N ALA A 354 8.88 -10.92 -6.70
CA ALA A 354 9.45 -11.88 -5.78
C ALA A 354 9.29 -11.40 -4.32
N PRO A 355 9.04 -12.31 -3.35
CA PRO A 355 8.91 -11.94 -1.95
C PRO A 355 10.20 -11.29 -1.41
N PRO A 356 10.13 -10.58 -0.25
CA PRO A 356 11.32 -10.09 0.42
C PRO A 356 12.32 -11.22 0.70
N LYS A 357 13.62 -10.95 0.59
CA LYS A 357 14.66 -11.91 0.98
C LYS A 357 14.61 -12.16 2.50
N PRO A 358 15.12 -13.31 2.99
CA PRO A 358 15.23 -13.54 4.44
C PRO A 358 15.94 -12.37 5.15
N GLY A 359 15.34 -11.87 6.22
CA GLY A 359 15.82 -10.71 6.98
C GLY A 359 15.46 -9.34 6.38
N GLN A 360 14.90 -9.28 5.18
CA GLN A 360 14.39 -8.05 4.57
C GLN A 360 12.89 -7.89 4.84
N GLY A 361 12.48 -6.69 5.25
CA GLY A 361 11.09 -6.31 5.48
C GLY A 361 10.43 -5.61 4.30
N LEU A 362 9.30 -4.96 4.59
CA LEU A 362 8.46 -4.27 3.62
C LEU A 362 9.20 -3.15 2.88
N LEU A 363 10.10 -2.44 3.56
CA LEU A 363 10.87 -1.33 2.97
C LEU A 363 11.72 -1.81 1.79
N HIS A 364 12.44 -2.92 1.97
CA HIS A 364 13.27 -3.51 0.92
C HIS A 364 12.43 -4.04 -0.23
N PHE A 365 11.29 -4.68 0.08
CA PHE A 365 10.38 -5.16 -0.95
C PHE A 365 9.82 -4.01 -1.80
N ALA A 366 9.31 -2.96 -1.15
CA ALA A 366 8.78 -1.79 -1.85
C ALA A 366 9.84 -1.08 -2.71
N ALA A 367 11.04 -0.90 -2.17
CA ALA A 367 12.12 -0.16 -2.84
C ALA A 367 12.78 -0.94 -4.00
N LEU A 368 12.84 -2.28 -3.91
CA LEU A 368 13.71 -3.08 -4.78
C LEU A 368 12.99 -4.11 -5.64
N ARG A 369 11.75 -4.49 -5.34
CA ARG A 369 11.09 -5.64 -5.99
C ARG A 369 9.62 -5.45 -6.35
N MET A 370 8.91 -4.63 -5.59
CA MET A 370 7.46 -4.47 -5.70
C MET A 370 7.05 -3.81 -7.02
N VAL A 371 7.81 -2.81 -7.46
CA VAL A 371 7.48 -1.98 -8.62
C VAL A 371 8.14 -2.55 -9.87
N ASP A 372 7.34 -2.78 -10.91
CA ASP A 372 7.84 -2.96 -12.27
C ASP A 372 8.35 -1.62 -12.80
N ARG A 373 9.66 -1.52 -13.02
CA ARG A 373 10.30 -0.29 -13.51
C ARG A 373 10.02 -0.02 -14.99
N ASN A 374 9.49 -0.99 -15.74
CA ASN A 374 9.08 -0.77 -17.13
C ASN A 374 7.76 0.00 -17.24
N ASP A 375 6.93 -0.04 -16.19
CA ASP A 375 5.81 0.88 -16.05
C ASP A 375 6.35 2.24 -15.60
N MET A 376 6.45 3.19 -16.54
CA MET A 376 6.99 4.52 -16.29
C MET A 376 6.24 5.28 -15.18
N LEU A 377 4.92 5.10 -15.06
CA LEU A 377 4.15 5.79 -14.02
C LEU A 377 4.48 5.23 -12.63
N MET A 378 4.63 3.91 -12.54
CA MET A 378 5.05 3.26 -11.30
C MET A 378 6.52 3.52 -10.98
N HIS A 379 7.40 3.61 -11.98
CA HIS A 379 8.80 4.00 -11.80
C HIS A 379 8.94 5.42 -11.26
N LEU A 380 8.17 6.38 -11.79
CA LEU A 380 8.11 7.73 -11.22
C LEU A 380 7.60 7.73 -9.77
N SER A 381 6.60 6.90 -9.47
CA SER A 381 6.10 6.74 -8.09
C SER A 381 7.16 6.15 -7.15
N LEU A 382 8.03 5.25 -7.65
CA LEU A 382 9.16 4.71 -6.91
C LEU A 382 10.24 5.79 -6.67
N ILE A 383 10.52 6.64 -7.66
CA ILE A 383 11.44 7.78 -7.52
C ILE A 383 10.92 8.73 -6.45
N ASP A 384 9.66 9.17 -6.53
CA ASP A 384 9.04 10.06 -5.54
C ASP A 384 9.12 9.47 -4.12
N PHE A 385 8.89 8.16 -3.99
CA PHE A 385 9.06 7.43 -2.74
C PHE A 385 10.50 7.48 -2.22
N LEU A 386 11.50 7.19 -3.06
CA LEU A 386 12.91 7.18 -2.65
C LEU A 386 13.40 8.58 -2.28
N GLU A 387 12.96 9.61 -2.99
CA GLU A 387 13.24 11.00 -2.63
C GLU A 387 12.65 11.37 -1.27
N ALA A 388 11.37 11.07 -1.06
CA ALA A 388 10.71 11.33 0.21
C ALA A 388 11.37 10.54 1.36
N PHE A 389 11.73 9.28 1.12
CA PHE A 389 12.43 8.43 2.08
C PHE A 389 13.79 9.01 2.46
N VAL A 390 14.66 9.31 1.48
CA VAL A 390 16.00 9.87 1.72
C VAL A 390 15.91 11.24 2.39
N GLY A 391 15.02 12.11 1.91
CA GLY A 391 14.80 13.44 2.46
C GLY A 391 14.32 13.40 3.91
N LEU A 392 13.46 12.45 4.25
CA LEU A 392 12.96 12.28 5.62
C LEU A 392 13.99 11.62 6.55
N MET A 393 14.76 10.65 6.05
CA MET A 393 15.85 10.02 6.84
C MET A 393 16.90 11.04 7.29
N ARG A 394 17.13 12.11 6.52
CA ARG A 394 18.00 13.23 6.91
C ARG A 394 17.60 13.86 8.24
N VAL A 395 16.30 14.08 8.45
CA VAL A 395 15.78 14.87 9.59
C VAL A 395 15.42 14.02 10.81
N THR A 396 15.50 12.70 10.69
CA THR A 396 15.36 11.77 11.82
C THR A 396 16.67 11.66 12.62
N PRO A 397 16.63 11.24 13.90
CA PRO A 397 17.83 11.01 14.69
C PRO A 397 18.88 10.18 13.95
N HIS A 398 20.14 10.57 14.06
CA HIS A 398 21.24 9.86 13.40
C HIS A 398 21.52 8.52 14.12
N SER A 399 21.71 7.46 13.34
CA SER A 399 22.21 6.16 13.83
C SER A 399 22.98 5.45 12.72
N GLU A 400 24.00 4.67 13.07
CA GLU A 400 24.77 3.89 12.10
C GLU A 400 23.88 2.91 11.33
N TYR A 401 22.89 2.33 12.02
CA TYR A 401 21.91 1.44 11.41
C TYR A 401 21.11 2.13 10.31
N LYS A 402 20.61 3.35 10.56
CA LYS A 402 19.90 4.15 9.55
C LYS A 402 20.76 4.39 8.32
N VAL A 403 22.00 4.84 8.51
CA VAL A 403 22.93 5.11 7.41
C VAL A 403 23.19 3.85 6.60
N ALA A 404 23.40 2.71 7.26
CA ALA A 404 23.63 1.43 6.60
C ALA A 404 22.43 1.00 5.74
N VAL A 405 21.21 1.07 6.28
CA VAL A 405 19.99 0.69 5.55
C VAL A 405 19.76 1.60 4.34
N VAL A 406 19.91 2.92 4.50
CA VAL A 406 19.75 3.86 3.37
C VAL A 406 20.79 3.60 2.29
N LYS A 407 22.06 3.39 2.67
CA LYS A 407 23.13 3.03 1.73
C LYS A 407 22.84 1.74 0.98
N GLU A 408 22.38 0.71 1.69
CA GLU A 408 22.04 -0.58 1.09
C GLU A 408 20.93 -0.44 0.04
N ILE A 409 19.83 0.23 0.41
CA ILE A 409 18.69 0.46 -0.49
C ILE A 409 19.12 1.26 -1.71
N LEU A 410 19.82 2.38 -1.53
CA LEU A 410 20.25 3.22 -2.66
C LEU A 410 21.26 2.50 -3.55
N ARG A 411 22.21 1.76 -2.96
CA ARG A 411 23.17 0.97 -3.71
C ARG A 411 22.46 -0.09 -4.57
N GLU A 412 21.49 -0.83 -4.02
CA GLU A 412 20.76 -1.82 -4.81
C GLU A 412 19.81 -1.16 -5.81
N ALA A 413 19.12 -0.09 -5.44
CA ALA A 413 18.16 0.57 -6.31
C ALA A 413 18.81 1.24 -7.54
N LEU A 414 20.05 1.74 -7.41
CA LEU A 414 20.84 2.38 -8.47
C LEU A 414 21.73 1.40 -9.26
N LEU A 415 21.77 0.12 -8.87
CA LEU A 415 22.50 -0.96 -9.55
C LEU A 415 21.55 -2.04 -10.08
N ALA A 416 20.24 -1.81 -10.02
CA ALA A 416 19.24 -2.80 -10.37
C ALA A 416 19.01 -2.75 -11.88
N ASP A 417 19.68 -3.68 -12.55
CA ASP A 417 19.71 -3.96 -13.99
C ASP A 417 20.83 -3.25 -14.77
N GLY A 418 21.59 -4.06 -15.52
CA GLY A 418 22.88 -3.70 -16.10
C GLY A 418 22.82 -2.56 -17.12
N ASP A 419 23.96 -1.90 -17.25
CA ASP A 419 24.53 -0.92 -18.21
C ASP A 419 23.68 -0.19 -19.28
N ASP A 420 22.48 -0.66 -19.65
CA ASP A 420 21.65 -0.13 -20.74
C ASP A 420 20.25 0.36 -20.32
N ASN A 421 19.85 0.28 -19.04
CA ASN A 421 18.50 0.71 -18.63
C ASN A 421 18.45 2.20 -18.21
N ASN A 422 17.80 3.04 -19.03
CA ASN A 422 17.65 4.49 -18.83
C ASN A 422 16.92 4.87 -17.51
N ASN A 423 16.21 3.92 -16.91
CA ASN A 423 15.37 4.15 -15.72
C ASN A 423 16.19 4.40 -14.44
N ASP A 424 17.37 3.80 -14.31
CA ASP A 424 18.26 3.98 -13.15
C ASP A 424 18.98 5.34 -13.20
N LYS A 425 19.18 5.87 -14.41
CA LYS A 425 19.71 7.22 -14.62
C LYS A 425 18.73 8.29 -14.12
N LEU A 426 17.43 8.11 -14.38
CA LEU A 426 16.39 9.03 -13.90
C LEU A 426 16.36 9.12 -12.37
N LEU A 427 16.41 7.97 -11.68
CA LEU A 427 16.47 7.96 -10.21
C LEU A 427 17.72 8.69 -9.70
N ARG A 428 18.88 8.42 -10.30
CA ARG A 428 20.14 9.09 -9.94
C ARG A 428 20.05 10.60 -10.12
N GLU A 429 19.65 11.07 -11.30
CA GLU A 429 19.51 12.50 -11.62
C GLU A 429 18.53 13.19 -10.66
N SER A 430 17.43 12.51 -10.32
CA SER A 430 16.42 13.05 -9.43
C SER A 430 16.94 13.19 -7.99
N LEU A 431 17.71 12.20 -7.50
CA LEU A 431 18.37 12.27 -6.18
C LEU A 431 19.51 13.31 -6.14
N GLU A 432 20.30 13.43 -7.20
CA GLU A 432 21.42 14.38 -7.28
C GLU A 432 20.94 15.84 -7.38
N SER A 433 19.79 16.07 -8.02
CA SER A 433 19.17 17.40 -8.13
C SER A 433 18.29 17.79 -6.95
N LEU A 434 18.02 16.88 -6.01
CA LEU A 434 17.20 17.15 -4.80
C LEU A 434 17.62 18.42 -4.05
N PRO A 435 18.92 18.67 -3.75
CA PRO A 435 19.33 19.89 -3.04
C PRO A 435 19.05 21.19 -3.79
N ASP A 436 19.05 21.15 -5.12
CA ASP A 436 18.79 22.34 -5.94
C ASP A 436 17.30 22.68 -5.95
N ARG A 437 16.44 21.70 -5.68
CA ARG A 437 14.99 21.88 -5.48
C ARG A 437 14.62 22.20 -4.03
N ALA A 438 15.56 22.09 -3.09
CA ALA A 438 15.34 22.40 -1.68
C ALA A 438 15.50 23.91 -1.39
N VAL A 439 14.82 24.37 -0.32
CA VAL A 439 14.98 25.72 0.22
C VAL A 439 16.41 25.97 0.70
N ASP A 440 16.87 27.22 0.64
CA ASP A 440 18.28 27.57 0.87
C ASP A 440 18.80 27.10 2.23
N GLU A 441 17.97 27.13 3.27
CA GLU A 441 18.32 26.70 4.63
C GLU A 441 18.58 25.19 4.75
N GLU A 442 17.98 24.38 3.88
CA GLU A 442 18.07 22.92 3.92
C GLU A 442 19.05 22.35 2.92
N ARG A 443 19.36 23.11 1.85
CA ARG A 443 20.18 22.68 0.71
C ARG A 443 21.51 22.07 1.13
N GLU A 444 22.28 22.76 1.98
CA GLU A 444 23.61 22.30 2.36
C GLU A 444 23.57 21.03 3.23
N GLY A 445 22.61 20.97 4.16
CA GLY A 445 22.39 19.78 4.97
C GLY A 445 21.97 18.57 4.14
N LEU A 446 21.18 18.79 3.09
CA LEU A 446 20.78 17.73 2.16
C LEU A 446 21.95 17.30 1.26
N ARG A 447 22.79 18.23 0.78
CA ARG A 447 24.03 17.90 0.04
C ARG A 447 24.96 17.02 0.87
N GLY A 448 25.22 17.39 2.11
CA GLY A 448 26.05 16.60 3.03
C GLY A 448 25.49 15.20 3.27
N TRP A 449 24.18 15.09 3.51
CA TRP A 449 23.51 13.80 3.69
C TRP A 449 23.61 12.92 2.45
N LEU A 450 23.32 13.46 1.26
CA LEU A 450 23.42 12.70 0.01
C LEU A 450 24.86 12.25 -0.27
N ALA A 451 25.86 13.11 -0.02
CA ALA A 451 27.26 12.74 -0.14
C ALA A 451 27.66 11.60 0.81
N GLU A 452 26.99 11.48 1.96
CA GLU A 452 27.21 10.39 2.89
C GLU A 452 26.58 9.08 2.41
N VAL A 453 25.33 9.09 1.92
CA VAL A 453 24.54 7.88 1.65
C VAL A 453 24.53 7.40 0.21
N MET A 454 24.82 8.27 -0.76
CA MET A 454 24.86 7.88 -2.17
C MET A 454 26.06 6.99 -2.46
N PRO A 455 25.90 5.95 -3.30
CA PRO A 455 27.03 5.11 -3.72
C PRO A 455 27.99 5.91 -4.59
N VAL A 456 29.29 5.81 -4.29
CA VAL A 456 30.36 6.41 -5.11
C VAL A 456 30.50 5.63 -6.41
N VAL A 457 30.37 6.31 -7.55
CA VAL A 457 30.59 5.70 -8.86
C VAL A 457 32.09 5.52 -9.09
N VAL A 458 32.52 4.39 -9.64
CA VAL A 458 33.94 4.07 -9.83
C VAL A 458 34.68 5.12 -10.70
N GLY A 459 33.98 5.78 -11.63
CA GLY A 459 34.51 6.90 -12.42
C GLY A 459 34.92 8.13 -11.58
N ASP A 460 34.17 8.43 -10.52
CA ASP A 460 34.49 9.52 -9.57
C ASP A 460 35.75 9.23 -8.76
N MET A 461 36.11 7.95 -8.56
CA MET A 461 37.35 7.57 -7.88
C MET A 461 38.59 7.76 -8.75
N GLU A 462 38.49 7.56 -10.07
CA GLU A 462 39.59 7.86 -10.99
C GLU A 462 39.81 9.37 -11.10
N GLU A 463 38.74 10.17 -11.19
CA GLU A 463 38.84 11.62 -11.25
C GLU A 463 39.36 12.22 -9.92
N ARG A 464 38.90 11.72 -8.77
CA ARG A 464 39.46 12.11 -7.45
C ARG A 464 40.90 11.64 -7.25
N ARG A 465 41.30 10.50 -7.82
CA ARG A 465 42.71 10.05 -7.80
C ARG A 465 43.59 10.92 -8.68
N GLU A 466 43.11 11.36 -9.85
CA GLU A 466 43.85 12.28 -10.71
C GLU A 466 43.98 13.68 -10.10
N VAL A 467 42.96 14.16 -9.39
CA VAL A 467 43.00 15.46 -8.69
C VAL A 467 43.90 15.42 -7.46
N VAL A 468 44.03 14.28 -6.77
CA VAL A 468 44.96 14.13 -5.63
C VAL A 468 46.39 13.83 -6.06
N MET A 469 46.61 13.36 -7.30
CA MET A 469 47.94 13.15 -7.88
C MET A 469 48.48 14.37 -8.67
N ARG A 470 47.69 15.42 -8.88
CA ARG A 470 48.13 16.73 -9.39
C ARG A 470 48.32 17.71 -8.25
#